data_AF-A0A1Q8CVL4-F1
#
_entry.id   AF-A0A1Q8CVL4-F1
#
_cell.length_a   1.000
_cell.length_b   1.000
_cell.length_c   1.000
_cell.angle_alpha   90.00
_cell.angle_beta   90.00
_cell.angle_gamma   90.00
#
_symmetry.space_group_name_H-M   'P 1'
#
loop_
_entity.id
_entity.type
_entity.pdbx_description
1 polymer ?
#
loop_
_entity_poly.entity_id
_entity_poly.type
_entity_poly.pdbx_seq_one_letter_code
_entity_poly.pdbx_strand_id
1 'polypeptide(L)'
;MPPSVPPARSAIDESPALRVEPLIGLEWSQAIEMWGAEDATVPSETRRAWVHRAPEPQVMALYRTIRRSGTDVPAPWWLRALAAGNLSSRAEGFAVEDRVAKLLSARPGWVFVPWATEGSSGYWEYVPSERKLLEPGMPTTLILTDRHPGWIDILRVHVGETPDPVAVGGLPDLRANLARFESMGPA
;
A
#
# COMPACT_ATOMS: atom_id res chain seq x y z
N MET A 1 67.50 -12.37 -12.56
CA MET A 1 66.55 -11.42 -11.94
C MET A 1 65.14 -11.88 -12.28
N PRO A 2 64.42 -12.50 -11.33
CA PRO A 2 63.01 -12.83 -11.44
C PRO A 2 62.10 -11.67 -10.96
N PRO A 3 60.80 -11.67 -11.30
CA PRO A 3 59.91 -10.50 -11.21
C PRO A 3 59.43 -10.18 -9.79
N SER A 4 59.16 -8.88 -9.56
CA SER A 4 58.56 -8.32 -8.35
C SER A 4 57.18 -8.89 -8.08
N VAL A 5 56.98 -9.42 -6.86
CA VAL A 5 55.68 -9.81 -6.32
C VAL A 5 54.98 -8.56 -5.77
N PRO A 6 53.78 -8.18 -6.23
CA PRO A 6 52.96 -7.19 -5.54
C PRO A 6 52.32 -7.82 -4.29
N PRO A 7 52.18 -7.11 -3.15
CA PRO A 7 51.36 -7.61 -2.07
C PRO A 7 49.90 -7.64 -2.53
N ALA A 8 49.27 -8.81 -2.40
CA ALA A 8 47.85 -8.98 -2.58
C ALA A 8 47.10 -8.02 -1.65
N ARG A 9 46.30 -7.12 -2.23
CA ARG A 9 45.27 -6.38 -1.49
C ARG A 9 44.39 -7.41 -0.80
N SER A 10 44.37 -7.40 0.53
CA SER A 10 43.37 -8.10 1.32
C SER A 10 41.99 -7.72 0.77
N ALA A 11 41.32 -8.70 0.18
CA ALA A 11 39.88 -8.64 -0.03
C ALA A 11 39.28 -8.58 1.38
N ILE A 12 38.93 -7.38 1.82
CA ILE A 12 38.05 -7.21 2.96
C ILE A 12 36.69 -7.68 2.45
N ASP A 13 36.40 -8.93 2.80
CA ASP A 13 35.08 -9.50 3.03
C ASP A 13 34.03 -8.41 3.26
N GLU A 14 33.29 -8.07 2.19
CA GLU A 14 32.05 -7.32 2.29
C GLU A 14 30.98 -8.25 2.88
N SER A 15 31.20 -8.66 4.12
CA SER A 15 30.13 -9.18 4.96
C SER A 15 29.04 -8.10 4.98
N PRO A 16 27.81 -8.38 4.51
CA PRO A 16 26.74 -7.40 4.50
C PRO A 16 26.57 -6.90 5.93
N ALA A 17 26.82 -5.61 6.14
CA ALA A 17 26.78 -4.99 7.45
C ALA A 17 25.46 -5.38 8.13
N LEU A 18 25.57 -6.07 9.26
CA LEU A 18 24.44 -6.52 10.05
C LEU A 18 23.62 -5.28 10.42
N ARG A 19 22.49 -5.06 9.73
CA ARG A 19 21.59 -3.94 10.03
C ARG A 19 20.80 -4.32 11.27
N VAL A 20 21.19 -3.74 12.40
CA VAL A 20 20.47 -3.87 13.66
C VAL A 20 19.33 -2.85 13.64
N GLU A 21 18.10 -3.31 13.46
CA GLU A 21 16.93 -2.47 13.65
C GLU A 21 16.75 -2.16 15.14
N PRO A 22 16.44 -0.91 15.51
CA PRO A 22 15.98 -0.61 16.87
C PRO A 22 14.81 -1.54 17.21
N LEU A 23 14.76 -2.07 18.45
CA LEU A 23 13.73 -3.02 18.89
C LEU A 23 12.30 -2.60 18.50
N ILE A 24 12.03 -1.29 18.57
CA ILE A 24 10.73 -0.69 18.21
C ILE A 24 10.39 -0.79 16.71
N GLY A 25 11.39 -0.78 15.83
CA GLY A 25 11.21 -0.98 14.37
C GLY A 25 10.83 -2.42 14.04
N LEU A 26 11.50 -3.37 14.69
CA LEU A 26 11.16 -4.79 14.56
C LEU A 26 9.75 -5.09 15.09
N GLU A 27 9.40 -4.54 16.25
CA GLU A 27 8.04 -4.63 16.80
C GLU A 27 7.00 -4.07 15.82
N TRP A 28 7.32 -2.97 15.12
CA TRP A 28 6.43 -2.39 14.12
C TRP A 28 6.29 -3.25 12.87
N SER A 29 7.39 -3.76 12.31
CA SER A 29 7.35 -4.65 11.14
C SER A 29 6.51 -5.90 11.44
N GLN A 30 6.74 -6.54 12.59
CA GLN A 30 5.92 -7.69 13.04
C GLN A 30 4.44 -7.31 13.25
N ALA A 31 4.16 -6.08 13.69
CA ALA A 31 2.80 -5.63 13.93
C ALA A 31 1.98 -5.48 12.63
N ILE A 32 2.62 -5.07 11.54
CA ILE A 32 1.99 -4.84 10.22
C ILE A 32 2.06 -6.05 9.29
N GLU A 33 2.88 -7.06 9.62
CA GLU A 33 3.07 -8.26 8.82
C GLU A 33 1.74 -9.00 8.59
N MET A 34 1.43 -9.26 7.33
CA MET A 34 0.21 -9.95 6.90
C MET A 34 0.55 -11.39 6.51
N TRP A 35 0.00 -12.35 7.25
CA TRP A 35 0.15 -13.78 6.96
C TRP A 35 -1.12 -14.35 6.33
N GLY A 36 -0.98 -15.09 5.22
CA GLY A 36 -2.07 -15.86 4.62
C GLY A 36 -3.15 -15.01 3.95
N ALA A 37 -2.76 -13.85 3.40
CA ALA A 37 -3.67 -12.90 2.73
C ALA A 37 -3.59 -12.97 1.20
N GLU A 38 -2.79 -13.88 0.65
CA GLU A 38 -2.50 -14.00 -0.78
C GLU A 38 -3.78 -14.31 -1.58
N ASP A 39 -4.64 -15.18 -1.06
CA ASP A 39 -5.89 -15.57 -1.73
C ASP A 39 -7.08 -14.64 -1.41
N ALA A 40 -6.84 -13.52 -0.70
CA ALA A 40 -7.91 -12.61 -0.32
C ALA A 40 -8.51 -11.90 -1.54
N THR A 41 -9.84 -11.91 -1.62
CA THR A 41 -10.61 -11.28 -2.70
C THR A 41 -11.27 -9.98 -2.28
N VAL A 42 -11.25 -9.67 -0.97
CA VAL A 42 -11.73 -8.41 -0.40
C VAL A 42 -10.84 -7.95 0.77
N PRO A 43 -10.78 -6.64 1.07
CA PRO A 43 -9.94 -6.11 2.16
C PRO A 43 -10.23 -6.71 3.53
N SER A 44 -11.49 -7.05 3.84
CA SER A 44 -11.83 -7.62 5.15
C SER A 44 -11.12 -8.96 5.41
N GLU A 45 -10.76 -9.71 4.38
CA GLU A 45 -10.03 -10.98 4.47
C GLU A 45 -8.53 -10.79 4.77
N THR A 46 -7.96 -9.62 4.45
CA THR A 46 -6.53 -9.29 4.69
C THR A 46 -6.26 -8.77 6.10
N ARG A 47 -7.31 -8.45 6.88
CA ARG A 47 -7.25 -7.86 8.24
C ARG A 47 -6.77 -8.85 9.32
N ARG A 48 -5.61 -9.45 9.13
CA ARG A 48 -5.06 -10.54 9.96
C ARG A 48 -3.88 -10.11 10.84
N ALA A 49 -3.13 -9.09 10.40
CA ALA A 49 -2.03 -8.50 11.17
C ALA A 49 -2.47 -7.99 12.57
N TRP A 50 -1.50 -7.83 13.47
CA TRP A 50 -1.77 -7.35 14.83
C TRP A 50 -2.45 -5.97 14.83
N VAL A 51 -2.01 -5.05 13.96
CA VAL A 51 -2.59 -3.70 13.83
C VAL A 51 -4.10 -3.70 13.53
N HIS A 52 -4.61 -4.76 12.91
CA HIS A 52 -6.04 -4.90 12.59
C HIS A 52 -6.88 -5.37 13.78
N ARG A 53 -6.29 -6.13 14.70
CA ARG A 53 -7.01 -6.87 15.75
C ARG A 53 -6.77 -6.34 17.16
N ALA A 54 -5.61 -5.77 17.43
CA ALA A 54 -5.27 -5.22 18.73
C ALA A 54 -6.17 -4.03 19.10
N PRO A 55 -6.28 -3.66 20.39
CA PRO A 55 -6.98 -2.45 20.80
C PRO A 55 -6.41 -1.20 20.11
N GLU A 56 -7.28 -0.39 19.50
CA GLU A 56 -6.89 0.80 18.75
C GLU A 56 -5.96 1.76 19.53
N PRO A 57 -6.18 2.03 20.83
CA PRO A 57 -5.25 2.87 21.61
C PRO A 57 -3.82 2.31 21.66
N GLN A 58 -3.65 0.99 21.69
CA GLN A 58 -2.33 0.34 21.71
C GLN A 58 -1.64 0.48 20.35
N VAL A 59 -2.37 0.24 19.26
CA VAL A 59 -1.87 0.44 17.89
C VAL A 59 -1.41 1.88 17.69
N MET A 60 -2.22 2.84 18.13
CA MET A 60 -1.91 4.27 18.03
C MET A 60 -0.70 4.68 18.88
N ALA A 61 -0.56 4.13 20.08
CA ALA A 61 0.58 4.39 20.95
C ALA A 61 1.90 3.87 20.32
N LEU A 62 1.87 2.66 19.76
CA LEU A 62 3.01 2.07 19.06
C LEU A 62 3.36 2.88 17.81
N TYR A 63 2.37 3.15 16.95
CA TYR A 63 2.55 3.91 15.71
C TYR A 63 3.15 5.31 15.96
N ARG A 64 2.65 6.05 16.96
CA ARG A 64 3.22 7.36 17.33
C ARG A 64 4.63 7.26 17.90
N THR A 65 4.98 6.15 18.54
CA THR A 65 6.33 5.95 19.08
C THR A 65 7.32 5.70 17.95
N ILE A 66 6.98 4.84 16.99
CA ILE A 66 7.85 4.60 15.85
C ILE A 66 7.94 5.82 14.92
N ARG A 67 6.85 6.59 14.70
CA ARG A 67 6.94 7.83 13.90
C ARG A 67 7.89 8.88 14.48
N ARG A 68 8.05 8.93 15.81
CA ARG A 68 8.96 9.87 16.47
C ARG A 68 10.44 9.53 16.26
N SER A 69 10.77 8.30 15.85
CA SER A 69 12.16 7.95 15.54
C SER A 69 12.65 8.50 14.19
N GLY A 70 11.76 9.14 13.41
CA GLY A 70 12.13 9.87 12.19
C GLY A 70 12.12 9.05 10.91
N THR A 71 11.77 7.76 10.98
CA THR A 71 11.63 6.90 9.79
C THR A 71 10.23 7.03 9.20
N ASP A 72 10.12 7.19 7.88
CA ASP A 72 8.85 6.98 7.18
C ASP A 72 8.52 5.49 7.27
N VAL A 73 7.55 5.17 8.14
CA VAL A 73 7.23 3.78 8.45
C VAL A 73 6.04 3.29 7.64
N PRO A 74 6.13 2.10 7.04
CA PRO A 74 5.02 1.50 6.33
C PRO A 74 3.83 1.35 7.28
N ALA A 75 2.66 1.78 6.85
CA ALA A 75 1.44 1.74 7.63
C ALA A 75 0.22 1.73 6.71
N PRO A 76 -0.93 1.21 7.17
CA PRO A 76 -2.16 1.34 6.40
C PRO A 76 -2.61 2.80 6.30
N TRP A 77 -3.23 3.16 5.18
CA TRP A 77 -3.73 4.53 4.95
C TRP A 77 -4.64 5.00 6.09
N TRP A 78 -5.52 4.12 6.60
CA TRP A 78 -6.46 4.45 7.67
C TRP A 78 -5.74 4.77 8.97
N LEU A 79 -4.59 4.14 9.24
CA LEU A 79 -3.82 4.41 10.45
C LEU A 79 -3.12 5.77 10.36
N ARG A 80 -2.58 6.09 9.18
CA ARG A 80 -2.01 7.41 8.93
C ARG A 80 -3.08 8.51 9.04
N ALA A 81 -4.25 8.29 8.45
CA ALA A 81 -5.39 9.21 8.54
C ALA A 81 -5.90 9.38 9.98
N LEU A 82 -5.99 8.29 10.75
CA LEU A 82 -6.36 8.33 12.18
C LEU A 82 -5.32 9.11 13.00
N ALA A 83 -4.03 8.92 12.74
CA ALA A 83 -2.96 9.66 13.40
C ALA A 83 -2.96 11.16 13.06
N ALA A 84 -3.37 11.52 11.85
CA ALA A 84 -3.56 12.90 11.42
C ALA A 84 -4.87 13.53 11.95
N GLY A 85 -5.76 12.75 12.58
CA GLY A 85 -7.06 13.22 13.05
C GLY A 85 -8.13 13.35 11.95
N ASN A 86 -7.87 12.78 10.77
CA ASN A 86 -8.79 12.80 9.62
C ASN A 86 -9.82 11.66 9.68
N LEU A 87 -9.58 10.63 10.48
CA LEU A 87 -10.55 9.60 10.84
C LEU A 87 -10.78 9.62 12.34
N SER A 88 -12.00 9.29 12.75
CA SER A 88 -12.40 9.18 14.16
C SER A 88 -12.03 7.84 14.79
N SER A 89 -11.91 6.79 13.98
CA SER A 89 -11.60 5.42 14.43
C SER A 89 -11.10 4.52 13.29
N ARG A 90 -10.48 3.40 13.65
CA ARG A 90 -10.13 2.31 12.73
C ARG A 90 -11.37 1.72 12.06
N ALA A 91 -12.48 1.63 12.79
CA ALA A 91 -13.74 1.13 12.26
C ALA A 91 -14.25 1.96 11.08
N GLU A 92 -14.03 3.28 11.11
CA GLU A 92 -14.34 4.18 10.00
C GLU A 92 -13.50 3.88 8.75
N GLY A 93 -12.19 3.67 8.93
CA GLY A 93 -11.29 3.27 7.84
C GLY A 93 -11.69 1.93 7.21
N PHE A 94 -11.99 0.93 8.03
CA PHE A 94 -12.50 -0.36 7.57
C PHE A 94 -13.83 -0.23 6.82
N ALA A 95 -14.72 0.65 7.28
CA ALA A 95 -15.98 0.89 6.59
C ALA A 95 -15.78 1.52 5.20
N VAL A 96 -14.75 2.35 4.99
CA VAL A 96 -14.39 2.88 3.66
C VAL A 96 -13.94 1.74 2.75
N GLU A 97 -12.99 0.93 3.21
CA GLU A 97 -12.50 -0.25 2.48
C GLU A 97 -13.64 -1.18 2.06
N ASP A 98 -14.51 -1.55 3.00
CA ASP A 98 -15.60 -2.51 2.77
C ASP A 98 -16.65 -1.96 1.80
N ARG A 99 -16.91 -0.65 1.84
CA ARG A 99 -17.87 -0.01 0.93
C ARG A 99 -17.32 0.11 -0.49
N VAL A 100 -16.02 0.41 -0.63
CA VAL A 100 -15.34 0.42 -1.94
C VAL A 100 -15.33 -1.00 -2.51
N ALA A 101 -14.93 -1.99 -1.71
CA ALA A 101 -14.96 -3.40 -2.12
C ALA A 101 -16.36 -3.80 -2.59
N LYS A 102 -17.40 -3.52 -1.80
CA LYS A 102 -18.79 -3.83 -2.16
C LYS A 102 -19.23 -3.17 -3.48
N LEU A 103 -18.83 -1.92 -3.73
CA LEU A 103 -19.13 -1.22 -4.98
C LEU A 103 -18.45 -1.89 -6.17
N LEU A 104 -17.16 -2.19 -6.05
CA LEU A 104 -16.35 -2.71 -7.13
C LEU A 104 -16.61 -4.19 -7.41
N SER A 105 -16.88 -5.01 -6.40
CA SER A 105 -17.27 -6.43 -6.58
C SER A 105 -18.59 -6.58 -7.35
N ALA A 106 -19.45 -5.56 -7.35
CA ALA A 106 -20.68 -5.55 -8.16
C ALA A 106 -20.43 -5.08 -9.62
N ARG A 107 -19.21 -4.68 -9.96
CA ARG A 107 -18.83 -4.06 -11.23
C ARG A 107 -17.86 -4.99 -12.00
N PRO A 108 -18.28 -5.61 -13.12
CA PRO A 108 -17.41 -6.50 -13.88
C PRO A 108 -16.09 -5.84 -14.32
N GLY A 109 -14.99 -6.56 -14.14
CA GLY A 109 -13.65 -6.13 -14.56
C GLY A 109 -12.78 -5.54 -13.44
N TRP A 110 -13.35 -5.18 -12.30
CA TRP A 110 -12.57 -4.80 -11.12
C TRP A 110 -12.16 -6.02 -10.31
N VAL A 111 -10.87 -6.12 -10.00
CA VAL A 111 -10.27 -7.21 -9.21
C VAL A 111 -9.52 -6.61 -8.04
N PHE A 112 -9.68 -7.18 -6.85
CA PHE A 112 -8.90 -6.80 -5.68
C PHE A 112 -7.55 -7.53 -5.69
N VAL A 113 -6.48 -6.80 -5.41
CA VAL A 113 -5.11 -7.31 -5.31
C VAL A 113 -4.62 -7.12 -3.88
N PRO A 114 -4.44 -8.21 -3.10
CA PRO A 114 -4.14 -8.11 -1.67
C PRO A 114 -2.66 -7.89 -1.36
N TRP A 115 -1.74 -8.25 -2.26
CA TRP A 115 -0.29 -8.25 -2.04
C TRP A 115 0.41 -6.94 -2.45
N ALA A 116 -0.07 -5.81 -1.93
CA ALA A 116 0.59 -4.53 -2.12
C ALA A 116 1.91 -4.41 -1.30
N THR A 117 2.51 -3.22 -1.31
CA THR A 117 3.68 -2.90 -0.47
C THR A 117 3.39 -3.16 1.02
N GLU A 118 4.45 -3.41 1.81
CA GLU A 118 4.33 -3.69 3.24
C GLU A 118 3.45 -2.64 3.97
N GLY A 119 2.53 -3.12 4.81
CA GLY A 119 1.58 -2.26 5.52
C GLY A 119 0.46 -1.65 4.67
N SER A 120 0.34 -1.96 3.38
CA SER A 120 -0.77 -1.50 2.54
C SER A 120 -2.05 -2.32 2.75
N SER A 121 -3.22 -1.71 2.49
CA SER A 121 -4.54 -2.35 2.54
C SER A 121 -4.90 -3.14 1.25
N GLY A 122 -3.95 -3.31 0.32
CA GLY A 122 -4.23 -3.77 -1.04
C GLY A 122 -4.80 -2.66 -1.93
N TYR A 123 -5.14 -3.01 -3.16
CA TYR A 123 -5.69 -2.08 -4.15
C TYR A 123 -6.62 -2.81 -5.14
N TRP A 124 -7.24 -2.09 -6.08
CA TRP A 124 -8.06 -2.71 -7.12
C TRP A 124 -7.55 -2.37 -8.51
N GLU A 125 -7.65 -3.34 -9.43
CA GLU A 125 -7.30 -3.18 -10.84
C GLU A 125 -8.54 -3.34 -11.71
N TYR A 126 -8.72 -2.42 -12.65
CA TYR A 126 -9.70 -2.58 -13.73
C TYR A 126 -9.04 -3.26 -14.93
N VAL A 127 -8.99 -4.60 -14.89
CA VAL A 127 -8.29 -5.46 -15.87
C VAL A 127 -8.64 -5.15 -17.34
N PRO A 128 -9.89 -4.83 -17.73
CA PRO A 128 -10.19 -4.51 -19.13
C PRO A 128 -9.44 -3.30 -19.71
N SER A 129 -8.91 -2.41 -18.85
CA SER A 129 -8.11 -1.25 -19.31
C SER A 129 -6.79 -1.63 -19.97
N GLU A 130 -6.22 -2.79 -19.66
CA GLU A 130 -4.95 -3.27 -20.26
C GLU A 130 -5.04 -3.35 -21.79
N ARG A 131 -6.24 -3.56 -22.35
CA ARG A 131 -6.47 -3.60 -23.80
C ARG A 131 -6.16 -2.28 -24.51
N LYS A 132 -5.97 -1.20 -23.75
CA LYS A 132 -5.58 0.12 -24.27
C LYS A 132 -4.06 0.25 -24.42
N LEU A 133 -3.29 -0.71 -23.92
CA LEU A 133 -1.83 -0.73 -24.00
C LEU A 133 -1.37 -1.61 -25.17
N LEU A 134 -0.27 -1.21 -25.80
CA LEU A 134 0.41 -2.01 -26.84
C LEU A 134 1.40 -3.03 -26.23
N GLU A 135 1.84 -2.76 -25.01
CA GLU A 135 2.81 -3.56 -24.25
C GLU A 135 2.23 -3.89 -22.87
N PRO A 136 2.72 -4.94 -22.18
CA PRO A 136 2.33 -5.21 -20.80
C PRO A 136 2.57 -4.00 -19.90
N GLY A 137 1.59 -3.67 -19.06
CA GLY A 137 1.67 -2.53 -18.15
C GLY A 137 0.66 -2.65 -17.02
N MET A 138 0.49 -1.56 -16.27
CA MET A 138 -0.41 -1.51 -15.13
C MET A 138 -1.83 -1.12 -15.59
N PRO A 139 -2.86 -1.91 -15.24
CA PRO A 139 -4.26 -1.51 -15.43
C PRO A 139 -4.58 -0.20 -14.72
N THR A 140 -5.71 0.43 -15.06
CA THR A 140 -6.31 1.48 -14.23
C THR A 140 -6.46 0.95 -12.80
N THR A 141 -5.84 1.63 -11.84
CA THR A 141 -5.75 1.18 -10.44
C THR A 141 -6.53 2.10 -9.53
N LEU A 142 -7.27 1.54 -8.56
CA LEU A 142 -7.83 2.28 -7.43
C LEU A 142 -7.04 1.96 -6.17
N ILE A 143 -6.53 2.98 -5.49
CA ILE A 143 -5.75 2.86 -4.27
C ILE A 143 -6.41 3.69 -3.16
N LEU A 144 -6.38 3.18 -1.92
CA LEU A 144 -6.80 3.96 -0.76
C LEU A 144 -5.64 4.74 -0.17
N THR A 145 -5.92 5.96 0.24
CA THR A 145 -4.91 6.97 0.57
C THR A 145 -5.32 7.84 1.74
N ASP A 146 -4.35 8.49 2.37
CA ASP A 146 -4.53 9.51 3.40
C ASP A 146 -4.13 10.92 2.92
N ARG A 147 -3.76 11.07 1.64
CA ARG A 147 -3.27 12.34 1.06
C ARG A 147 -4.31 13.44 0.96
N HIS A 148 -5.58 13.09 0.88
CA HIS A 148 -6.68 14.03 0.70
C HIS A 148 -7.92 13.52 1.43
N PRO A 149 -8.89 14.40 1.74
CA PRO A 149 -10.11 14.00 2.42
C PRO A 149 -10.76 12.88 1.64
N GLY A 150 -11.04 12.87 0.35
CA GLY A 150 -11.74 11.71 -0.28
C GLY A 150 -11.16 10.28 -0.18
N TRP A 151 -9.97 10.04 0.40
CA TRP A 151 -9.34 8.73 0.69
C TRP A 151 -9.14 7.76 -0.49
N ILE A 152 -9.46 8.15 -1.71
CA ILE A 152 -9.46 7.28 -2.89
C ILE A 152 -8.69 7.98 -4.02
N ASP A 153 -7.67 7.32 -4.51
CA ASP A 153 -6.90 7.71 -5.68
C ASP A 153 -7.17 6.76 -6.84
N ILE A 154 -7.22 7.30 -8.07
CA ILE A 154 -7.21 6.50 -9.30
C ILE A 154 -5.91 6.77 -10.07
N LEU A 155 -5.18 5.71 -10.39
CA LEU A 155 -4.11 5.73 -11.37
C LEU A 155 -4.69 5.34 -12.73
N ARG A 156 -4.32 6.09 -13.77
CA ARG A 156 -4.66 5.71 -15.14
C ARG A 156 -3.88 4.46 -15.52
N VAL A 157 -4.41 3.71 -16.48
CA VAL A 157 -3.64 2.66 -17.15
C VAL A 157 -2.33 3.25 -17.69
N HIS A 158 -1.21 2.56 -17.51
CA HIS A 158 0.12 3.09 -17.88
C HIS A 158 1.15 2.00 -18.11
N VAL A 159 2.23 2.35 -18.80
CA VAL A 159 3.44 1.52 -18.93
C VAL A 159 4.61 2.34 -18.36
N GLY A 160 5.45 1.71 -17.54
CA GLY A 160 6.62 2.37 -16.97
C GLY A 160 6.26 3.27 -15.77
N GLU A 161 6.52 4.57 -15.88
CA GLU A 161 6.39 5.52 -14.77
C GLU A 161 4.94 5.62 -14.28
N THR A 162 4.79 5.61 -12.95
CA THR A 162 3.47 5.75 -12.32
C THR A 162 2.95 7.19 -12.49
N PRO A 163 1.76 7.37 -13.08
CA PRO A 163 1.23 8.70 -13.34
C PRO A 163 0.72 9.38 -12.07
N ASP A 164 0.54 10.71 -12.17
CA ASP A 164 -0.09 11.49 -11.12
C ASP A 164 -1.48 10.93 -10.76
N PRO A 165 -1.74 10.63 -9.47
CA PRO A 165 -3.02 10.09 -9.07
C PRO A 165 -4.16 11.11 -9.22
N VAL A 166 -5.29 10.64 -9.73
CA VAL A 166 -6.53 11.41 -9.78
C VAL A 166 -7.28 11.22 -8.45
N ALA A 167 -7.30 12.28 -7.64
CA ALA A 167 -8.04 12.28 -6.37
C ALA A 167 -9.55 12.16 -6.62
N VAL A 168 -10.20 11.26 -5.89
CA VAL A 168 -11.66 11.04 -5.92
C VAL A 168 -12.26 11.57 -4.62
N GLY A 169 -13.38 12.30 -4.73
CA GLY A 169 -14.12 12.92 -3.63
C GLY A 169 -14.90 11.93 -2.74
N GLY A 170 -14.32 10.76 -2.45
CA GLY A 170 -14.93 9.71 -1.66
C GLY A 170 -15.90 8.82 -2.44
N LEU A 171 -16.58 7.94 -1.73
CA LEU A 171 -17.45 6.90 -2.31
C LEU A 171 -18.59 7.46 -3.21
N PRO A 172 -19.29 8.56 -2.86
CA PRO A 172 -20.32 9.12 -3.73
C PRO A 172 -19.77 9.57 -5.09
N ASP A 173 -18.61 10.22 -5.09
CA ASP A 173 -17.92 10.65 -6.32
C ASP A 173 -17.44 9.45 -7.13
N LEU A 174 -16.83 8.46 -6.47
CA LEU A 174 -16.43 7.20 -7.11
C LEU A 174 -17.62 6.55 -7.84
N ARG A 175 -18.76 6.43 -7.16
CA ARG A 175 -19.97 5.82 -7.73
C ARG A 175 -20.51 6.62 -8.92
N ALA A 176 -20.51 7.95 -8.83
CA ALA A 176 -21.02 8.81 -9.90
C ALA A 176 -20.12 8.80 -11.15
N ASN A 177 -18.81 8.63 -10.96
CA ASN A 177 -17.81 8.77 -12.02
C ASN A 177 -17.15 7.44 -12.45
N LEU A 178 -17.62 6.29 -11.97
CA LEU A 178 -16.96 5.01 -12.19
C LEU A 178 -16.74 4.69 -13.69
N ALA A 179 -17.75 4.91 -14.53
CA ALA A 179 -17.63 4.71 -15.99
C ALA A 179 -16.61 5.64 -16.65
N ARG A 180 -16.49 6.88 -16.14
CA ARG A 180 -15.45 7.82 -16.59
C ARG A 180 -14.06 7.30 -16.22
N PHE A 181 -13.87 6.79 -15.01
CA PHE A 181 -12.58 6.24 -14.58
C PHE A 181 -12.18 4.99 -15.39
N GLU A 182 -13.13 4.09 -15.64
CA GLU A 182 -12.93 2.88 -16.46
C GLU A 182 -12.55 3.21 -17.93
N SER A 183 -13.03 4.35 -18.44
CA SER A 183 -12.79 4.79 -19.82
C SER A 183 -11.54 5.66 -20.02
N MET A 184 -10.86 6.09 -18.94
CA MET A 184 -9.65 6.90 -19.06
C MET A 184 -8.61 6.23 -19.97
N GLY A 185 -7.99 7.01 -20.85
CA GLY A 185 -6.89 6.55 -21.69
C GLY A 185 -5.60 6.40 -20.88
N PRO A 186 -4.53 5.90 -21.53
CA PRO A 186 -3.20 5.89 -20.95
C PRO A 186 -2.78 7.29 -20.46
N ALA A 187 -2.01 7.32 -19.38
CA ALA A 187 -1.37 8.56 -18.93
C ALA A 187 -0.33 9.06 -19.95
#